data_AF-A0A6C0DTN8-F1
#
_entry.id   AF-A0A6C0DTN8-F1
#
_cell.length_a   1.000
_cell.length_b   1.000
_cell.length_c   1.000
_cell.angle_alpha   90.00
_cell.angle_beta   90.00
_cell.angle_gamma   90.00
#
_symmetry.space_group_name_H-M   'P 1'
#
loop_
_entity.id
_entity.type
_entity.pdbx_description
1 polymer ?
#
loop_
_entity_poly.entity_id
_entity_poly.type
_entity_poly.pdbx_seq_one_letter_code
_entity_poly.pdbx_strand_id
1 'polypeptide(L)'
;MSKNIHNVVSDVQEKVTADHFPVTGNLPDGVHAWTVVEFTAGDCILQFEVHLENQVSCVLCQRGFTNDQRDTIMEIFTNMMFD
;
A
#
# COMPACT_ATOMS: atom_id res chain seq x y z
N MET A 1 6.59 5.31 17.94
CA MET A 1 7.07 3.94 17.61
C MET A 1 6.83 3.78 16.12
N SER A 2 7.85 3.50 15.33
CA SER A 2 7.68 3.20 13.91
C SER A 2 6.77 1.98 13.79
N LYS A 3 5.58 2.16 13.19
CA LYS A 3 4.66 1.04 12.95
C LYS A 3 5.35 0.06 12.02
N ASN A 4 5.19 -1.23 12.29
CA ASN A 4 5.76 -2.27 11.44
C ASN A 4 5.01 -2.28 10.11
N ILE A 5 5.69 -2.02 8.99
CA ILE A 5 5.09 -1.95 7.66
C ILE A 5 4.33 -3.23 7.28
N HIS A 6 4.74 -4.40 7.80
CA HIS A 6 4.00 -5.65 7.61
C HIS A 6 2.61 -5.63 8.26
N ASN A 7 2.50 -5.04 9.44
CA ASN A 7 1.21 -4.89 10.11
C ASN A 7 0.36 -3.88 9.34
N VAL A 8 0.95 -2.75 8.93
CA VAL A 8 0.22 -1.71 8.18
C VAL A 8 -0.33 -2.25 6.87
N VAL A 9 0.43 -3.02 6.10
CA VAL A 9 -0.08 -3.61 4.84
C VAL A 9 -1.27 -4.55 5.11
N SER A 10 -1.21 -5.33 6.18
CA SER A 10 -2.30 -6.22 6.59
C SER A 10 -3.54 -5.41 7.03
N ASP A 11 -3.35 -4.38 7.84
CA ASP A 11 -4.44 -3.50 8.32
C ASP A 11 -5.10 -2.74 7.16
N VAL A 12 -4.31 -2.27 6.20
CA VAL A 12 -4.80 -1.61 4.98
C VAL A 12 -5.60 -2.60 4.13
N GLN A 13 -5.10 -3.84 3.96
CA GLN A 13 -5.84 -4.89 3.26
C GLN A 13 -7.21 -5.13 3.90
N GLU A 14 -7.26 -5.31 5.22
CA GLU A 14 -8.50 -5.51 5.97
C GLU A 14 -9.46 -4.33 5.80
N LYS A 15 -8.95 -3.11 5.95
CA LYS A 15 -9.76 -1.89 5.84
C LYS A 15 -10.32 -1.66 4.44
N VAL A 16 -9.48 -1.76 3.42
CA VAL A 16 -9.89 -1.58 2.01
C VAL A 16 -10.89 -2.67 1.61
N THR A 17 -10.66 -3.92 2.02
CA THR A 17 -11.55 -5.04 1.72
C THR A 17 -12.90 -4.91 2.44
N ALA A 18 -12.92 -4.41 3.67
CA ALA A 18 -14.16 -4.22 4.43
C ALA A 18 -15.03 -3.09 3.87
N ASP A 19 -14.43 -1.97 3.48
CA ASP A 19 -15.18 -0.72 3.22
C ASP A 19 -15.28 -0.36 1.73
N HIS A 20 -14.43 -0.91 0.86
CA HIS A 20 -14.30 -0.47 -0.53
C HIS A 20 -14.37 -1.60 -1.55
N PHE A 21 -13.32 -2.42 -1.66
CA PHE A 21 -13.21 -3.48 -2.66
C PHE A 21 -12.15 -4.51 -2.24
N PRO A 22 -12.27 -5.78 -2.68
CA PRO A 22 -11.33 -6.82 -2.27
C PRO A 22 -9.93 -6.55 -2.83
N VAL A 23 -8.93 -6.62 -1.96
CA VAL A 23 -7.51 -6.52 -2.31
C VAL A 23 -6.67 -7.51 -1.50
N THR A 24 -5.47 -7.79 -1.97
CA THR A 24 -4.45 -8.55 -1.23
C THR A 24 -3.17 -7.74 -1.19
N GLY A 25 -2.67 -7.47 0.02
CA GLY A 25 -1.46 -6.72 0.28
C GLY A 25 -0.25 -7.65 0.36
N ASN A 26 0.81 -7.31 -0.36
CA ASN A 26 2.08 -8.03 -0.41
C ASN A 26 3.25 -7.08 -0.15
N LEU A 27 4.33 -7.64 0.40
CA LEU A 27 5.61 -6.96 0.59
C LEU A 27 6.69 -7.75 -0.16
N PRO A 28 6.83 -7.56 -1.48
CA PRO A 28 7.64 -8.42 -2.32
C PRO A 28 9.14 -8.38 -2.00
N ASP A 29 9.71 -7.22 -1.62
CA ASP A 29 11.03 -7.08 -0.97
C ASP A 29 11.36 -5.59 -0.74
N GLY A 30 12.32 -5.30 0.15
CA GLY A 30 12.84 -3.95 0.40
C GLY A 30 14.27 -3.78 -0.15
N VAL A 31 14.55 -2.64 -0.80
CA VAL A 31 15.87 -2.31 -1.34
C VAL A 31 16.30 -0.96 -0.79
N HIS A 32 17.44 -0.91 -0.09
CA HIS A 32 18.10 0.34 0.34
C HIS A 32 17.16 1.39 0.99
N ALA A 33 16.59 1.07 2.15
CA ALA A 33 15.67 1.93 2.93
C ALA A 33 14.30 2.23 2.30
N TRP A 34 14.10 1.85 1.03
CA TRP A 34 12.78 1.83 0.39
C TRP A 34 12.15 0.44 0.52
N THR A 35 10.91 0.41 0.96
CA THR A 35 10.11 -0.81 0.99
C THR A 35 9.10 -0.78 -0.13
N VAL A 36 9.08 -1.80 -0.99
CA VAL A 36 8.05 -1.94 -2.01
C VAL A 36 6.82 -2.58 -1.37
N VAL A 37 5.68 -1.95 -1.58
CA VAL A 37 4.36 -2.42 -1.20
C VAL A 37 3.57 -2.70 -2.46
N GLU A 38 2.84 -3.80 -2.47
CA GLU A 38 1.99 -4.18 -3.58
C GLU A 38 0.58 -4.50 -3.07
N PHE A 39 -0.44 -4.04 -3.79
CA PHE A 39 -1.82 -4.48 -3.65
C PHE A 39 -2.30 -5.10 -4.96
N THR A 40 -2.97 -6.24 -4.86
CA THR A 40 -3.49 -6.99 -6.01
C THR A 40 -4.98 -7.29 -5.86
N ALA A 41 -5.70 -7.37 -6.98
CA ALA A 41 -7.09 -7.82 -7.02
C ALA A 41 -7.38 -8.45 -8.40
N GLY A 42 -7.31 -9.77 -8.49
CA GLY A 42 -7.35 -10.47 -9.79
C GLY A 42 -6.15 -10.07 -10.65
N ASP A 43 -6.41 -9.52 -11.84
CA ASP A 43 -5.36 -9.00 -12.75
C ASP A 43 -4.93 -7.55 -12.45
N CYS A 44 -5.53 -6.93 -11.43
CA CYS A 44 -5.17 -5.58 -11.00
C CYS A 44 -3.92 -5.61 -10.10
N ILE A 45 -3.02 -4.65 -10.32
CA ILE A 45 -1.77 -4.49 -9.58
C ILE A 45 -1.58 -3.01 -9.27
N LEU A 46 -1.30 -2.70 -8.01
CA LEU A 46 -0.80 -1.41 -7.56
C LEU A 46 0.49 -1.64 -6.79
N GLN A 47 1.59 -1.10 -7.28
CA GLN A 47 2.88 -1.12 -6.58
C GLN A 47 3.32 0.30 -6.26
N PHE A 48 3.83 0.49 -5.06
CA PHE A 48 4.42 1.74 -4.63
C PHE A 48 5.58 1.48 -3.69
N GLU A 49 6.55 2.38 -3.69
CA GLU A 49 7.66 2.37 -2.76
C GLU A 49 7.39 3.33 -1.61
N VAL A 50 7.90 2.98 -0.42
CA VAL A 50 7.72 3.74 0.81
C VAL A 50 9.08 3.96 1.46
N HIS A 51 9.40 5.22 1.74
CA HIS A 51 10.57 5.61 2.51
C HIS A 51 10.14 5.98 3.94
N LEU A 52 10.34 5.06 4.87
CA LEU A 52 9.84 5.18 6.24
C LEU A 52 10.42 6.40 6.98
N GLU A 53 11.69 6.72 6.78
CA GLU A 53 12.33 7.85 7.48
C GLU A 53 11.87 9.22 6.96
N ASN A 54 11.53 9.29 5.67
CA ASN A 54 11.13 10.55 5.03
C ASN A 54 9.60 10.69 4.96
N GLN A 55 8.87 9.66 5.36
CA GLN A 55 7.41 9.59 5.29
C GLN A 55 6.86 9.87 3.88
N VAL A 56 7.56 9.35 2.87
CA VAL A 56 7.19 9.51 1.46
C VAL A 56 6.77 8.17 0.90
N SER A 57 5.71 8.17 0.09
CA SER A 57 5.30 7.04 -0.74
C SER A 57 5.18 7.48 -2.19
N CYS A 58 5.58 6.62 -3.14
CA CYS A 58 5.55 6.92 -4.56
C CYS A 58 5.04 5.72 -5.37
N VAL A 59 4.06 5.95 -6.25
CA VAL A 59 3.49 4.90 -7.10
C VAL A 59 4.49 4.51 -8.19
N LEU A 60 4.83 3.23 -8.23
CA LEU A 60 5.71 2.62 -9.22
C LEU A 60 4.92 2.06 -10.41
N CYS A 61 3.79 1.40 -10.12
CA CYS A 61 2.98 0.75 -11.13
C CYS A 61 1.51 0.78 -10.73
N GLN A 62 0.64 1.05 -11.70
CA GLN A 62 -0.80 0.90 -11.58
C GLN A 62 -1.32 0.21 -12.84
N ARG A 63 -1.94 -0.95 -12.66
CA ARG A 63 -2.57 -1.74 -13.72
C ARG A 63 -3.93 -2.22 -13.25
N GLY A 64 -4.97 -2.02 -14.06
CA GLY A 64 -6.33 -2.48 -13.78
C GLY A 64 -7.10 -1.65 -12.75
N PHE A 65 -6.46 -1.20 -11.66
CA PHE A 65 -7.09 -0.29 -10.70
C PHE A 65 -7.41 1.07 -11.34
N THR A 66 -8.56 1.65 -10.99
CA THR A 66 -8.88 3.04 -11.33
C THR A 66 -8.05 4.01 -10.48
N ASN A 67 -8.01 5.29 -10.89
CA ASN A 67 -7.34 6.32 -10.09
C ASN A 67 -7.98 6.47 -8.71
N ASP A 68 -9.32 6.39 -8.62
CA ASP A 68 -10.03 6.46 -7.33
C ASP A 68 -9.66 5.30 -6.41
N GLN A 69 -9.51 4.08 -6.96
CA GLN A 69 -9.09 2.90 -6.20
C GLN A 69 -7.64 3.03 -5.73
N ARG A 70 -6.75 3.52 -6.61
CA ARG A 70 -5.36 3.84 -6.24
C ARG A 70 -5.32 4.84 -5.09
N ASP A 71 -6.05 5.95 -5.23
CA ASP A 71 -6.06 7.04 -4.24
C ASP A 71 -6.61 6.56 -2.90
N THR A 72 -7.68 5.76 -2.92
CA THR A 72 -8.22 5.12 -1.71
C THR A 72 -7.17 4.27 -0.98
N ILE A 73 -6.46 3.40 -1.70
CA ILE A 73 -5.41 2.55 -1.10
C ILE A 73 -4.27 3.41 -0.55
N MET A 74 -3.80 4.40 -1.33
CA MET A 74 -2.69 5.28 -0.96
C MET A 74 -3.03 6.15 0.25
N GLU A 75 -4.24 6.70 0.32
CA GLU A 75 -4.72 7.52 1.43
C GLU A 75 -4.80 6.69 2.72
N ILE A 76 -5.46 5.54 2.68
CA ILE A 76 -5.58 4.65 3.83
C ILE A 76 -4.19 4.18 4.29
N PHE A 77 -3.32 3.79 3.36
CA PHE A 77 -1.94 3.41 3.68
C PHE A 77 -1.18 4.54 4.36
N THR A 78 -1.22 5.75 3.81
CA THR A 78 -0.49 6.91 4.32
C THR A 78 -0.97 7.28 5.72
N ASN A 79 -2.29 7.32 5.93
CA ASN A 79 -2.89 7.57 7.24
C ASN A 79 -2.49 6.48 8.25
N MET A 80 -2.56 5.20 7.89
CA MET A 80 -2.20 4.13 8.81
C MET A 80 -0.70 4.08 9.11
N MET A 81 0.16 4.42 8.16
CA MET A 81 1.61 4.35 8.31
C MET A 81 2.18 5.54 9.10
N PHE A 82 1.67 6.76 8.87
CA PHE A 82 2.31 8.00 9.34
C PHE A 82 1.51 8.81 10.36
N ASP A 83 0.20 8.56 10.52
CA ASP A 83 -0.65 9.16 11.58
C ASP A 83 -0.67 8.26 12.83
#